data_AF-A0A3S4GUS9-F1
#
_entry.id   AF-A0A3S4GUS9-F1
#
_cell.length_a   1.000
_cell.length_b   1.000
_cell.length_c   1.000
_cell.angle_alpha   90.00
_cell.angle_beta   90.00
_cell.angle_gamma   90.00
#
_symmetry.space_group_name_H-M   'P 1'
#
loop_
_entity.id
_entity.type
_entity.pdbx_description
1 polymer ?
#
loop_
_entity_poly.entity_id
_entity_poly.type
_entity_poly.pdbx_seq_one_letter_code
_entity_poly.pdbx_strand_id
1 'polypeptide(L)'
;MSENNYGALMLKSALDISVDVTKITSPGIYPVIHGNTSVPDASSGLLKVSLTPSKPQITFQKENSSVIYSFVNGNWEKPTATDVDALAKSQNGGDIPDKKRFARTIGAVTSTTITLGESGWFKIATVVMPQSTSTAVIKLYGSSGYNVGSFEQGAISELVLRSGNGNPTGITATLWRRSPAAANEVAWVNTSGDTYDIYINIGQYAYWLIAQYDYTGNANVTLHSTPEYSSVQPGNSTSGQTYTIYSSLMKPTAGDVGALPITGGQLNGPLSIGTDNALGGNSIVLGDNDTGFKQNGDGILDTYANSQHTVRVAPR
;
A
#
# COMPACT_ATOMS: atom_id res chain seq x y z
N MET A 1 18.52 -64.03 -29.09
CA MET A 1 17.95 -62.70 -28.80
C MET A 1 17.06 -62.86 -27.59
N SER A 2 17.50 -62.46 -26.39
CA SER A 2 16.67 -62.59 -25.18
C SER A 2 15.58 -61.54 -25.20
N GLU A 3 14.33 -61.99 -25.15
CA GLU A 3 13.11 -61.19 -25.02
C GLU A 3 13.00 -60.51 -23.64
N ASN A 4 14.04 -59.83 -23.16
CA ASN A 4 14.08 -59.40 -21.76
C ASN A 4 13.86 -57.90 -21.53
N ASN A 5 13.36 -57.16 -22.51
CA ASN A 5 13.09 -55.72 -22.33
C ASN A 5 11.63 -55.28 -22.57
N TYR A 6 10.71 -56.18 -22.99
CA TYR A 6 9.30 -55.81 -23.26
C TYR A 6 8.32 -56.11 -22.11
N GLY A 7 8.74 -56.80 -21.05
CA GLY A 7 7.85 -57.22 -19.95
C GLY A 7 7.60 -56.18 -18.85
N ALA A 8 8.31 -55.05 -18.86
CA ALA A 8 8.42 -54.18 -17.69
C ALA A 8 7.17 -53.34 -17.36
N LEU A 9 6.12 -53.34 -18.20
CA LEU A 9 4.95 -52.46 -17.99
C LEU A 9 3.66 -52.94 -18.69
N MET A 10 3.39 -54.25 -18.70
CA MET A 10 2.14 -54.80 -19.27
C MET A 10 0.95 -54.65 -18.30
N LEU A 11 -0.26 -54.49 -18.86
CA LEU A 11 -1.51 -54.60 -18.09
C LEU A 11 -1.65 -56.03 -17.55
N LYS A 12 -1.95 -56.15 -16.26
CA LYS A 12 -2.11 -57.41 -15.53
C LYS A 12 -3.57 -57.64 -15.17
N SER A 13 -3.87 -58.83 -14.65
CA SER A 13 -5.18 -59.16 -14.11
C SER A 13 -5.56 -58.20 -12.98
N ALA A 14 -6.85 -57.93 -12.84
CA ALA A 14 -7.37 -57.15 -11.74
C ALA A 14 -7.06 -57.81 -10.38
N LEU A 15 -6.71 -56.99 -9.41
CA LEU A 15 -6.46 -57.38 -8.03
C LEU A 15 -7.75 -57.21 -7.23
N ASP A 16 -8.19 -58.29 -6.59
CA ASP A 16 -9.39 -58.29 -5.74
C ASP A 16 -9.11 -57.77 -4.32
N ILE A 17 -10.12 -57.81 -3.46
CA ILE A 17 -10.04 -57.30 -2.08
C ILE A 17 -9.15 -58.16 -1.15
N SER A 18 -8.82 -59.39 -1.53
CA SER A 18 -8.02 -60.32 -0.73
C SER A 18 -6.52 -60.12 -0.93
N VAL A 19 -6.11 -59.41 -1.98
CA VAL A 19 -4.71 -59.16 -2.31
C VAL A 19 -4.19 -57.94 -1.56
N ASP A 20 -3.09 -58.12 -0.82
CA ASP A 20 -2.32 -57.01 -0.26
C ASP A 20 -1.43 -56.41 -1.36
N VAL A 21 -1.85 -55.28 -1.92
CA VAL A 21 -1.17 -54.66 -3.07
C VAL A 21 0.22 -54.13 -2.73
N THR A 22 0.49 -53.86 -1.45
CA THR A 22 1.77 -53.31 -0.99
C THR A 22 2.91 -54.32 -1.04
N LYS A 23 2.57 -55.61 -1.13
CA LYS A 23 3.51 -56.74 -1.23
C LYS A 23 3.85 -57.12 -2.67
N ILE A 24 3.24 -56.47 -3.66
CA ILE A 24 3.47 -56.79 -5.08
C ILE A 24 4.81 -56.20 -5.53
N THR A 25 5.74 -57.08 -5.89
CA THR A 25 7.09 -56.71 -6.35
C THR A 25 7.28 -56.88 -7.86
N SER A 26 6.35 -57.55 -8.54
CA SER A 26 6.42 -57.80 -9.99
C SER A 26 6.06 -56.55 -10.78
N PRO A 27 6.93 -56.06 -11.69
CA PRO A 27 6.63 -54.90 -12.53
C PRO A 27 5.34 -55.09 -13.37
N GLY A 28 4.53 -54.05 -13.47
CA GLY A 28 3.28 -54.09 -14.22
C GLY A 28 2.28 -52.99 -13.82
N ILE A 29 1.18 -52.94 -14.58
CA ILE A 29 0.01 -52.11 -14.28
C ILE A 29 -1.14 -53.03 -13.88
N TYR A 30 -1.69 -52.85 -12.70
CA TYR A 30 -2.74 -53.69 -12.15
C TYR A 30 -4.00 -52.86 -11.87
N PRO A 31 -5.15 -53.20 -12.47
CA PRO A 31 -6.43 -52.68 -12.01
C PRO A 31 -6.68 -53.15 -10.57
N VAL A 32 -7.07 -52.25 -9.68
CA VAL A 32 -7.48 -52.56 -8.31
C VAL A 32 -8.96 -52.27 -8.19
N ILE A 33 -9.74 -53.25 -7.73
CA ILE A 33 -11.17 -53.08 -7.53
C ILE A 33 -11.47 -52.30 -6.24
N HIS A 34 -12.65 -51.69 -6.17
CA HIS A 34 -13.11 -51.01 -4.97
C HIS A 34 -13.21 -51.97 -3.77
N GLY A 35 -12.89 -51.48 -2.57
CA GLY A 35 -12.96 -52.24 -1.32
C GLY A 35 -11.65 -52.89 -0.88
N ASN A 36 -10.58 -52.82 -1.70
CA ASN A 36 -9.26 -53.28 -1.27
C ASN A 36 -8.66 -52.32 -0.24
N THR A 37 -8.49 -52.74 1.01
CA THR A 37 -8.04 -51.88 2.11
C THR A 37 -6.55 -51.54 2.09
N SER A 38 -5.77 -52.18 1.23
CA SER A 38 -4.33 -51.94 1.10
C SER A 38 -3.98 -50.78 0.16
N VAL A 39 -4.97 -50.12 -0.45
CA VAL A 39 -4.83 -48.85 -1.20
C VAL A 39 -5.52 -47.68 -0.47
N PRO A 40 -5.11 -46.42 -0.73
CA PRO A 40 -5.73 -45.24 -0.13
C PRO A 40 -7.25 -45.19 -0.30
N ASP A 41 -7.96 -44.98 0.80
CA ASP A 41 -9.43 -44.87 0.89
C ASP A 41 -10.20 -46.06 0.28
N ALA A 42 -9.58 -47.24 0.18
CA ALA A 42 -10.15 -48.44 -0.44
C ALA A 42 -10.78 -48.19 -1.84
N SER A 43 -10.23 -47.22 -2.57
CA SER A 43 -10.76 -46.78 -3.87
C SER A 43 -10.38 -47.75 -4.99
N SER A 44 -11.19 -47.83 -6.04
CA SER A 44 -10.78 -48.43 -7.32
C SER A 44 -9.70 -47.58 -7.98
N GLY A 45 -8.85 -48.20 -8.82
CA GLY A 45 -7.81 -47.46 -9.52
C GLY A 45 -6.79 -48.34 -10.23
N LEU A 46 -5.65 -47.74 -10.55
CA LEU A 46 -4.52 -48.40 -11.20
C LEU A 46 -3.30 -48.37 -10.27
N LEU A 47 -2.79 -49.55 -9.94
CA LEU A 47 -1.51 -49.73 -9.30
C LEU A 47 -0.44 -49.87 -10.39
N LYS A 48 0.64 -49.11 -10.29
CA LYS A 48 1.81 -49.24 -11.16
C LYS A 48 3.03 -49.56 -10.31
N VAL A 49 3.66 -50.70 -10.61
CA VAL A 49 4.91 -51.16 -9.98
C VAL A 49 6.02 -51.01 -11.02
N SER A 50 6.97 -50.11 -10.76
CA SER A 50 8.09 -49.78 -11.66
C SER A 50 9.44 -50.05 -11.00
N LEU A 51 10.45 -50.44 -11.78
CA LEU A 51 11.86 -50.64 -11.39
C LEU A 51 12.18 -51.84 -10.46
N THR A 52 13.45 -52.28 -10.55
CA THR A 52 14.07 -53.62 -10.31
C THR A 52 13.91 -54.27 -8.92
N PRO A 53 14.21 -55.60 -8.79
CA PRO A 53 13.88 -56.46 -7.64
C PRO A 53 14.26 -55.97 -6.24
N SER A 54 15.17 -54.99 -6.13
CA SER A 54 15.66 -54.46 -4.85
C SER A 54 15.01 -53.15 -4.40
N LYS A 55 14.35 -52.38 -5.28
CA LYS A 55 13.70 -51.10 -4.94
C LYS A 55 12.48 -50.82 -5.85
N PRO A 56 11.39 -51.59 -5.75
CA PRO A 56 10.18 -51.33 -6.52
C PRO A 56 9.57 -49.99 -6.14
N GLN A 57 9.33 -49.14 -7.13
CA GLN A 57 8.51 -47.94 -6.99
C GLN A 57 7.05 -48.34 -7.22
N ILE A 58 6.26 -48.30 -6.16
CA ILE A 58 4.84 -48.62 -6.21
C ILE A 58 4.06 -47.31 -6.16
N THR A 59 3.18 -47.13 -7.13
CA THR A 59 2.31 -45.96 -7.22
C THR A 59 0.87 -46.38 -7.43
N PHE A 60 -0.08 -45.59 -6.95
CA PHE A 60 -1.51 -45.84 -7.09
C PHE A 60 -2.24 -44.58 -7.53
N GLN A 61 -2.98 -44.68 -8.62
CA GLN A 61 -3.85 -43.64 -9.11
C GLN A 61 -5.30 -44.08 -8.97
N LYS A 62 -6.09 -43.34 -8.19
CA LYS A 62 -7.52 -43.61 -8.07
C LYS A 62 -8.25 -43.40 -9.39
N GLU A 63 -9.32 -44.15 -9.59
CA GLU A 63 -10.24 -43.93 -10.70
C GLU A 63 -10.76 -42.47 -10.68
N ASN A 64 -10.80 -41.83 -11.85
CA ASN A 64 -11.20 -40.43 -12.02
C ASN A 64 -10.36 -39.39 -11.24
N SER A 65 -9.17 -39.74 -10.77
CA SER A 65 -8.23 -38.83 -10.11
C SER A 65 -6.95 -38.69 -10.91
N SER A 66 -6.39 -37.47 -11.01
CA SER A 66 -5.04 -37.24 -11.52
C SER A 66 -3.95 -37.36 -10.45
N VAL A 67 -4.34 -37.51 -9.18
CA VAL A 67 -3.41 -37.65 -8.05
C VAL A 67 -2.87 -39.07 -8.00
N ILE A 68 -1.55 -39.20 -8.06
CA ILE A 68 -0.82 -40.46 -7.95
C ILE A 68 -0.20 -40.52 -6.55
N TYR A 69 -0.61 -41.50 -5.75
CA TYR A 69 0.00 -41.81 -4.46
C TYR A 69 1.27 -42.63 -4.69
N SER A 70 2.32 -42.38 -3.92
CA SER A 70 3.54 -43.19 -3.89
C SER A 70 3.56 -44.03 -2.62
N PHE A 71 4.01 -45.27 -2.70
CA PHE A 71 4.21 -46.12 -1.52
C PHE A 71 5.66 -45.98 -1.04
N VAL A 72 5.84 -45.39 0.14
CA VAL A 72 7.15 -45.07 0.71
C VAL A 72 7.15 -45.50 2.18
N ASN A 73 8.21 -46.21 2.61
CA ASN A 73 8.40 -46.64 4.00
C ASN A 73 7.18 -47.32 4.66
N GLY A 74 6.43 -48.11 3.90
CA GLY A 74 5.26 -48.83 4.39
C GLY A 74 3.94 -48.04 4.38
N ASN A 75 3.95 -46.79 3.92
CA ASN A 75 2.78 -45.92 3.90
C ASN A 75 2.52 -45.38 2.49
N TRP A 76 1.25 -45.09 2.21
CA TRP A 76 0.86 -44.35 1.01
C TRP A 76 0.98 -42.85 1.25
N GLU A 77 1.82 -42.21 0.45
CA GLU A 77 2.08 -40.78 0.48
C GLU A 77 1.43 -40.10 -0.73
N LYS A 78 0.63 -39.06 -0.47
CA LYS A 78 0.06 -38.20 -1.51
C LYS A 78 1.09 -37.11 -1.86
N PRO A 79 1.25 -36.72 -3.14
CA PRO A 79 2.12 -35.61 -3.51
C PRO A 79 1.68 -34.32 -2.81
N THR A 80 2.65 -33.61 -2.29
CA THR A 80 2.53 -32.34 -1.60
C THR A 80 2.77 -31.19 -2.58
N ALA A 81 2.39 -29.97 -2.20
CA ALA A 81 2.62 -28.80 -3.05
C ALA A 81 4.12 -28.54 -3.30
N THR A 82 4.97 -28.90 -2.33
CA THR A 82 6.43 -28.84 -2.46
C THR A 82 7.00 -29.84 -3.46
N ASP A 83 6.33 -30.96 -3.71
CA ASP A 83 6.79 -31.95 -4.71
C ASP A 83 6.61 -31.47 -6.16
N VAL A 84 5.83 -30.39 -6.36
CA VAL A 84 5.46 -29.87 -7.67
C VAL A 84 5.70 -28.36 -7.81
N ASP A 85 6.54 -27.78 -6.94
CA ASP A 85 6.86 -26.35 -6.90
C ASP A 85 5.62 -25.42 -6.91
N ALA A 86 4.54 -25.87 -6.27
CA ALA A 86 3.28 -25.14 -6.19
C ALA A 86 3.07 -24.52 -4.81
N LEU A 87 2.27 -23.45 -4.75
CA LEU A 87 1.86 -22.86 -3.48
C LEU A 87 0.91 -23.79 -2.71
N ALA A 88 1.23 -24.07 -1.46
CA ALA A 88 0.40 -24.85 -0.56
C ALA A 88 -0.78 -24.00 -0.04
N LYS A 89 -2.00 -24.26 -0.56
CA LYS A 89 -3.22 -23.56 -0.11
C LYS A 89 -3.42 -23.60 1.41
N SER A 90 -3.11 -24.74 2.04
CA SER A 90 -3.23 -24.91 3.49
C SER A 90 -2.23 -24.06 4.29
N GLN A 91 -1.17 -23.56 3.66
CA GLN A 91 -0.19 -22.69 4.28
C GLN A 91 -0.46 -21.20 4.06
N ASN A 92 -1.43 -20.83 3.21
CA ASN A 92 -1.78 -19.45 2.90
C ASN A 92 -0.56 -18.56 2.58
N GLY A 93 0.39 -19.07 1.79
CA GLY A 93 1.63 -18.36 1.42
C GLY A 93 2.74 -18.43 2.48
N GLY A 94 2.61 -19.27 3.51
CA GLY A 94 3.66 -19.55 4.49
C GLY A 94 4.96 -20.03 3.84
N ASP A 95 4.84 -20.85 2.79
CA ASP A 95 5.90 -21.38 1.91
C ASP A 95 6.62 -20.32 1.08
N ILE A 96 6.15 -19.08 1.02
CA ILE A 96 6.81 -18.01 0.28
C ILE A 96 7.99 -17.48 1.12
N PRO A 97 9.26 -17.64 0.66
CA PRO A 97 10.43 -17.21 1.42
C PRO A 97 10.52 -15.68 1.55
N ASP A 98 10.24 -14.96 0.46
CA ASP A 98 10.18 -13.51 0.43
C ASP A 98 8.79 -13.03 0.00
N LYS A 99 7.92 -12.86 1.01
CA LYS A 99 6.53 -12.41 0.82
C LYS A 99 6.44 -11.04 0.17
N LYS A 100 7.42 -10.16 0.40
CA LYS A 100 7.43 -8.79 -0.12
C LYS A 100 7.79 -8.78 -1.60
N ARG A 101 8.84 -9.48 -2.00
CA ARG A 101 9.19 -9.66 -3.41
C ARG A 101 8.09 -10.40 -4.17
N PHE A 102 7.49 -11.42 -3.56
CA PHE A 102 6.35 -12.11 -4.15
C PHE A 102 5.18 -11.15 -4.41
N ALA A 103 4.75 -10.40 -3.40
CA ALA A 103 3.68 -9.41 -3.52
C ALA A 103 3.96 -8.41 -4.67
N ARG A 104 5.18 -7.86 -4.75
CA ARG A 104 5.60 -6.98 -5.86
C ARG A 104 5.50 -7.66 -7.22
N THR A 105 5.96 -8.91 -7.32
CA THR A 105 5.99 -9.67 -8.58
C THR A 105 4.57 -9.88 -9.13
N ILE A 106 3.59 -10.09 -8.26
CA ILE A 106 2.19 -10.29 -8.65
C ILE A 106 1.37 -8.99 -8.66
N GLY A 107 1.98 -7.83 -8.43
CA GLY A 107 1.28 -6.54 -8.38
C GLY A 107 0.39 -6.33 -7.13
N ALA A 108 0.61 -7.12 -6.07
CA ALA A 108 -0.05 -6.94 -4.78
C ALA A 108 0.74 -5.97 -3.89
N VAL A 109 0.05 -5.39 -2.90
CA VAL A 109 0.64 -4.51 -1.88
C VAL A 109 0.47 -5.14 -0.51
N THR A 110 1.47 -4.97 0.36
CA THR A 110 1.36 -5.47 1.73
C THR A 110 0.39 -4.59 2.51
N SER A 111 -0.57 -5.22 3.20
CA SER A 111 -1.59 -4.52 3.97
C SER A 111 -1.91 -5.21 5.29
N THR A 112 -2.41 -4.43 6.25
CA THR A 112 -3.01 -4.90 7.50
C THR A 112 -4.15 -3.99 7.92
N THR A 113 -4.84 -4.34 9.00
CA THR A 113 -5.84 -3.50 9.64
C THR A 113 -5.23 -2.81 10.87
N ILE A 114 -5.55 -1.53 11.07
CA ILE A 114 -5.09 -0.71 12.20
C ILE A 114 -6.28 -0.02 12.88
N THR A 115 -6.24 0.05 14.22
CA THR A 115 -7.24 0.73 15.04
C THR A 115 -6.56 1.72 15.96
N LEU A 116 -7.07 2.95 15.98
CA LEU A 116 -6.50 4.10 16.71
C LEU A 116 -7.49 4.60 17.79
N GLY A 117 -8.80 4.58 17.52
CA GLY A 117 -9.87 4.72 18.53
C GLY A 117 -10.02 6.09 19.20
N GLU A 118 -8.97 6.60 19.84
CA GLU A 118 -8.93 7.89 20.51
C GLU A 118 -8.49 9.02 19.55
N SER A 119 -8.69 10.27 19.97
CA SER A 119 -8.10 11.42 19.29
C SER A 119 -6.71 11.70 19.84
N GLY A 120 -5.69 11.73 19.00
CA GLY A 120 -4.32 12.04 19.45
C GLY A 120 -3.25 11.49 18.52
N TRP A 121 -2.08 11.26 19.10
CA TRP A 121 -0.87 10.79 18.42
C TRP A 121 -0.70 9.28 18.58
N PHE A 122 -0.36 8.61 17.48
CA PHE A 122 -0.21 7.16 17.44
C PHE A 122 1.09 6.75 16.75
N LYS A 123 1.88 5.89 17.40
CA LYS A 123 3.06 5.25 16.79
C LYS A 123 2.63 4.16 15.81
N ILE A 124 2.41 4.51 14.55
CA ILE A 124 1.87 3.59 13.54
C ILE A 124 2.92 2.69 12.90
N ALA A 125 4.20 3.06 12.94
CA ALA A 125 5.26 2.27 12.36
C ALA A 125 6.60 2.49 13.05
N THR A 126 7.49 1.51 12.89
CA THR A 126 8.94 1.68 13.06
C THR A 126 9.59 1.37 11.71
N VAL A 127 10.44 2.27 11.23
CA VAL A 127 11.11 2.15 9.94
C VAL A 127 12.61 2.12 10.12
N VAL A 128 13.30 1.36 9.26
CA VAL A 128 14.76 1.44 9.11
C VAL A 128 15.02 2.05 7.74
N MET A 129 15.62 3.23 7.71
CA MET A 129 15.83 4.01 6.48
C MET A 129 17.26 4.51 6.43
N PRO A 130 18.18 3.73 5.83
CA PRO A 130 19.58 4.11 5.75
C PRO A 130 19.79 5.51 5.18
N GLN A 131 20.84 6.23 5.59
CA GLN A 131 21.28 7.50 4.96
C GLN A 131 21.89 7.30 3.54
N SER A 132 21.30 6.38 2.78
CA SER A 132 21.47 6.16 1.35
C SER A 132 20.08 6.16 0.73
N THR A 133 19.91 6.64 -0.51
CA THR A 133 18.59 6.90 -1.11
C THR A 133 17.59 5.77 -0.84
N SER A 134 16.63 6.04 0.04
CA SER A 134 15.59 5.09 0.42
C SER A 134 14.24 5.80 0.54
N THR A 135 13.16 5.07 0.31
CA THR A 135 11.80 5.61 0.34
C THR A 135 10.88 4.59 0.92
N ALA A 136 9.97 5.04 1.78
CA ALA A 136 8.88 4.24 2.31
C ALA A 136 7.57 5.00 2.15
N VAL A 137 6.49 4.25 1.92
CA VAL A 137 5.13 4.76 1.81
C VAL A 137 4.26 3.99 2.78
N ILE A 138 3.40 4.72 3.50
CA ILE A 138 2.32 4.16 4.31
C ILE A 138 1.04 4.86 3.89
N LYS A 139 0.01 4.11 3.51
CA LYS A 139 -1.30 4.64 3.17
C LYS A 139 -2.35 4.08 4.10
N LEU A 140 -3.17 4.95 4.67
CA LEU A 140 -4.34 4.58 5.44
C LEU A 140 -5.59 4.86 4.61
N TYR A 141 -6.45 3.87 4.47
CA TYR A 141 -7.79 4.02 3.91
C TYR A 141 -8.82 3.93 5.03
N GLY A 142 -9.75 4.87 5.02
CA GLY A 142 -10.61 5.18 6.16
C GLY A 142 -10.06 6.37 6.95
N SER A 143 -10.76 6.75 8.01
CA SER A 143 -10.59 8.05 8.64
C SER A 143 -11.06 8.08 10.10
N SER A 144 -11.04 9.26 10.72
CA SER A 144 -11.79 9.55 11.94
C SER A 144 -13.31 9.54 11.68
N GLY A 145 -14.00 8.55 12.25
CA GLY A 145 -15.46 8.40 12.18
C GLY A 145 -15.96 7.50 11.05
N TYR A 146 -17.25 7.12 11.13
CA TYR A 146 -17.89 6.11 10.26
C TYR A 146 -19.42 6.34 10.06
N ASN A 147 -19.85 7.60 10.07
CA ASN A 147 -21.23 8.04 9.90
C ASN A 147 -21.65 8.01 8.42
N VAL A 148 -22.87 7.52 8.16
CA VAL A 148 -23.48 7.56 6.83
C VAL A 148 -23.74 9.02 6.41
N GLY A 149 -23.37 9.37 5.17
CA GLY A 149 -23.56 10.71 4.61
C GLY A 149 -22.39 11.68 4.85
N SER A 150 -21.47 11.34 5.76
CA SER A 150 -20.20 12.04 5.95
C SER A 150 -19.18 11.58 4.92
N PHE A 151 -19.25 12.13 3.70
CA PHE A 151 -18.37 11.73 2.58
C PHE A 151 -16.88 11.99 2.85
N GLU A 152 -16.56 12.94 3.73
CA GLU A 152 -15.21 13.18 4.22
C GLU A 152 -14.61 11.96 4.94
N GLN A 153 -15.45 11.08 5.49
CA GLN A 153 -14.97 9.93 6.28
C GLN A 153 -14.49 8.75 5.42
N GLY A 154 -14.77 8.76 4.11
CA GLY A 154 -14.13 7.91 3.11
C GLY A 154 -12.72 8.42 2.75
N ALA A 155 -11.89 8.69 3.75
CA ALA A 155 -10.62 9.39 3.56
C ALA A 155 -9.47 8.48 3.12
N ILE A 156 -8.43 9.12 2.59
CA ILE A 156 -7.11 8.55 2.35
C ILE A 156 -6.09 9.44 3.06
N SER A 157 -5.24 8.82 3.89
CA SER A 157 -4.05 9.46 4.46
C SER A 157 -2.82 8.82 3.84
N GLU A 158 -1.99 9.59 3.14
CA GLU A 158 -0.81 9.07 2.45
C GLU A 158 0.47 9.70 3.02
N LEU A 159 1.28 8.88 3.66
CA LEU A 159 2.57 9.24 4.22
C LEU A 159 3.69 8.76 3.29
N VAL A 160 4.57 9.69 2.90
CA VAL A 160 5.80 9.39 2.17
C VAL A 160 6.99 9.78 3.06
N LEU A 161 7.88 8.81 3.28
CA LEU A 161 9.13 8.96 4.00
C LEU A 161 10.30 8.85 3.04
N ARG A 162 11.32 9.68 3.22
CA ARG A 162 12.54 9.65 2.41
C ARG A 162 13.76 9.87 3.28
N SER A 163 14.81 9.05 3.11
CA SER A 163 16.05 9.24 3.86
C SER A 163 16.80 10.49 3.43
N GLY A 164 17.48 11.11 4.40
CA GLY A 164 18.48 12.12 4.16
C GLY A 164 19.70 11.55 3.42
N ASN A 165 20.53 12.45 2.92
CA ASN A 165 21.83 12.13 2.30
C ASN A 165 22.98 12.08 3.33
N GLY A 166 22.65 11.97 4.63
CA GLY A 166 23.60 12.06 5.74
C GLY A 166 24.01 13.49 6.12
N ASN A 167 23.56 14.53 5.40
CA ASN A 167 23.88 15.94 5.68
C ASN A 167 22.69 16.87 5.35
N PRO A 168 21.73 17.04 6.28
CA PRO A 168 21.67 16.47 7.63
C PRO A 168 21.25 14.98 7.63
N THR A 169 21.66 14.25 8.67
CA THR A 169 21.16 12.91 8.97
C THR A 169 19.70 12.98 9.43
N GLY A 170 18.86 12.10 8.90
CA GLY A 170 17.46 11.99 9.31
C GLY A 170 16.58 11.46 8.19
N ILE A 171 15.29 11.72 8.34
CA ILE A 171 14.31 11.47 7.30
C ILE A 171 13.46 12.72 7.06
N THR A 172 12.96 12.85 5.84
CA THR A 172 11.82 13.71 5.54
C THR A 172 10.55 12.88 5.65
N ALA A 173 9.57 13.37 6.41
CA ALA A 173 8.23 12.79 6.51
C ALA A 173 7.19 13.77 5.95
N THR A 174 6.43 13.33 4.96
CA THR A 174 5.39 14.15 4.32
C THR A 174 4.04 13.45 4.33
N LEU A 175 3.02 14.12 4.86
CA LEU A 175 1.64 13.65 4.88
C LEU A 175 0.83 14.40 3.82
N TRP A 176 0.26 13.67 2.87
CA TRP A 176 -0.61 14.20 1.83
C TRP A 176 -2.06 14.07 2.27
N ARG A 177 -2.61 15.16 2.81
CA ARG A 177 -3.97 15.23 3.33
C ARG A 177 -4.96 15.50 2.20
N ARG A 178 -5.92 14.60 2.02
CA ARG A 178 -6.96 14.67 0.96
C ARG A 178 -8.38 14.90 1.50
N SER A 179 -8.58 14.77 2.81
CA SER A 179 -9.87 14.93 3.49
C SER A 179 -9.69 15.60 4.87
N PRO A 180 -10.70 16.36 5.33
CA PRO A 180 -10.76 16.84 6.71
C PRO A 180 -10.73 15.73 7.77
N ALA A 181 -11.21 14.52 7.50
CA ALA A 181 -11.22 13.42 8.48
C ALA A 181 -9.97 12.52 8.45
N ALA A 182 -9.04 12.77 7.51
CA ALA A 182 -7.77 12.06 7.39
C ALA A 182 -6.83 12.35 8.59
N ALA A 183 -5.68 11.68 8.63
CA ALA A 183 -4.60 12.07 9.53
C ALA A 183 -4.27 13.57 9.37
N ASN A 184 -4.07 14.25 10.49
CA ASN A 184 -3.85 15.69 10.56
C ASN A 184 -2.38 16.04 10.37
N GLU A 185 -1.51 15.30 11.06
CA GLU A 185 -0.10 15.62 11.20
C GLU A 185 0.72 14.34 11.23
N VAL A 186 2.01 14.47 10.94
CA VAL A 186 2.99 13.40 11.05
C VAL A 186 4.21 13.89 11.81
N ALA A 187 4.79 13.03 12.62
CA ALA A 187 6.05 13.27 13.33
C ALA A 187 6.88 11.99 13.36
N TRP A 188 8.16 12.11 13.66
CA TRP A 188 9.04 10.96 13.80
C TRP A 188 10.03 11.14 14.95
N VAL A 189 10.45 10.03 15.54
CA VAL A 189 11.50 9.98 16.58
C VAL A 189 12.63 9.10 16.06
N ASN A 190 13.86 9.60 16.03
CA ASN A 190 15.01 8.73 15.78
C ASN A 190 15.33 7.95 17.04
N THR A 191 15.23 6.62 16.98
CA THR A 191 15.42 5.75 18.15
C THR A 191 16.82 5.17 18.25
N SER A 192 17.44 4.89 17.10
CA SER A 192 18.84 4.44 17.02
C SER A 192 19.32 4.39 15.57
N GLY A 193 20.49 4.98 15.28
CA GLY A 193 21.08 4.96 13.93
C GLY A 193 20.08 5.42 12.87
N ASP A 194 19.81 4.56 11.90
CA ASP A 194 18.85 4.79 10.82
C ASP A 194 17.43 4.26 11.12
N THR A 195 17.10 4.06 12.40
CA THR A 195 15.78 3.59 12.86
C THR A 195 14.94 4.75 13.36
N TYR A 196 13.70 4.82 12.90
CA TYR A 196 12.77 5.90 13.21
C TYR A 196 11.40 5.34 13.57
N ASP A 197 10.84 5.80 14.68
CA ASP A 197 9.43 5.62 15.01
C ASP A 197 8.60 6.71 14.34
N ILE A 198 7.48 6.31 13.74
CA ILE A 198 6.63 7.17 12.92
C ILE A 198 5.28 7.33 13.62
N TYR A 199 4.91 8.59 13.81
CA TYR A 199 3.69 8.98 14.51
C TYR A 199 2.77 9.76 13.58
N ILE A 200 1.47 9.54 13.71
CA ILE A 200 0.45 10.42 13.10
C ILE A 200 -0.48 10.97 14.17
N ASN A 201 -0.97 12.18 13.94
CA ASN A 201 -2.11 12.72 14.67
C ASN A 201 -3.40 12.43 13.89
N ILE A 202 -4.43 11.90 14.55
CA ILE A 202 -5.74 11.70 13.94
C ILE A 202 -6.85 11.91 14.96
N GLY A 203 -8.04 12.28 14.48
CA GLY A 203 -9.23 12.36 15.31
C GLY A 203 -9.73 11.00 15.78
N GLN A 204 -10.62 11.02 16.77
CA GLN A 204 -11.24 9.84 17.38
C GLN A 204 -12.01 8.98 16.36
N TYR A 205 -12.33 7.75 16.77
CA TYR A 205 -13.13 6.80 15.99
C TYR A 205 -12.51 6.34 14.68
N ALA A 206 -11.18 6.39 14.59
CA ALA A 206 -10.40 5.75 13.53
C ALA A 206 -10.26 4.25 13.83
N TYR A 207 -11.24 3.46 13.37
CA TYR A 207 -11.31 2.02 13.61
C TYR A 207 -11.21 1.22 12.31
N TRP A 208 -10.55 0.06 12.37
CA TRP A 208 -10.49 -0.88 11.26
C TRP A 208 -10.00 -0.26 9.94
N LEU A 209 -9.05 0.68 10.03
CA LEU A 209 -8.48 1.31 8.84
C LEU A 209 -7.61 0.30 8.10
N ILE A 210 -7.62 0.35 6.77
CA ILE A 210 -6.70 -0.45 5.97
C ILE A 210 -5.38 0.31 5.90
N ALA A 211 -4.31 -0.29 6.41
CA ALA A 211 -2.96 0.24 6.30
C ALA A 211 -2.18 -0.54 5.25
N GLN A 212 -1.86 0.12 4.14
CA GLN A 212 -0.96 -0.39 3.10
C GLN A 212 0.43 0.22 3.28
N TYR A 213 1.47 -0.53 2.93
CA TYR A 213 2.82 -0.01 2.96
C TYR A 213 3.72 -0.63 1.90
N ASP A 214 4.75 0.13 1.54
CA ASP A 214 5.81 -0.32 0.65
C ASP A 214 7.11 0.47 0.87
N TYR A 215 8.26 -0.07 0.47
CA TYR A 215 9.55 0.60 0.68
C TYR A 215 10.69 0.05 -0.23
N THR A 216 11.73 0.84 -0.46
CA THR A 216 12.90 0.48 -1.31
C THR A 216 13.72 -0.68 -0.74
N GLY A 217 14.45 -1.43 -1.57
CA GLY A 217 15.12 -2.68 -1.16
C GLY A 217 16.16 -2.56 -0.02
N ASN A 218 16.64 -1.36 0.29
CA ASN A 218 17.56 -1.05 1.39
C ASN A 218 16.87 -0.55 2.68
N ALA A 219 15.55 -0.32 2.66
CA ALA A 219 14.78 0.14 3.81
C ALA A 219 13.97 -1.00 4.44
N ASN A 220 13.28 -0.69 5.53
CA ASN A 220 12.29 -1.56 6.15
C ASN A 220 11.16 -0.74 6.77
N VAL A 221 9.94 -1.28 6.73
CA VAL A 221 8.78 -0.77 7.47
C VAL A 221 8.18 -1.92 8.27
N THR A 222 8.03 -1.70 9.58
CA THR A 222 7.23 -2.51 10.49
C THR A 222 6.01 -1.69 10.88
N LEU A 223 4.82 -2.06 10.39
CA LEU A 223 3.56 -1.46 10.82
C LEU A 223 3.11 -2.04 12.16
N HIS A 224 2.57 -1.19 13.03
CA HIS A 224 1.98 -1.58 14.30
C HIS A 224 0.47 -1.70 14.15
N SER A 225 -0.09 -2.91 14.33
CA SER A 225 -1.55 -3.14 14.29
C SER A 225 -2.26 -2.63 15.54
N THR A 226 -1.52 -2.48 16.64
CA THR A 226 -1.95 -1.87 17.91
C THR A 226 -0.97 -0.74 18.27
N PRO A 227 -1.08 0.43 17.63
CA PRO A 227 -0.19 1.57 17.86
C PRO A 227 -0.20 2.05 19.30
N GLU A 228 0.96 2.51 19.77
CA GLU A 228 1.08 3.21 21.04
C GLU A 228 0.42 4.58 20.94
N TYR A 229 -0.45 4.90 21.89
CA TYR A 229 -1.20 6.16 21.97
C TYR A 229 -0.51 7.19 22.86
N SER A 230 -0.60 8.45 22.47
CA SER A 230 -0.29 9.62 23.29
C SER A 230 -1.30 10.74 23.01
N SER A 231 -1.79 11.40 24.06
CA SER A 231 -2.68 12.57 23.91
C SER A 231 -1.95 13.82 23.40
N VAL A 232 -0.62 13.84 23.48
CA VAL A 232 0.24 14.94 23.02
C VAL A 232 1.32 14.43 22.06
N GLN A 233 1.85 15.31 21.22
CA GLN A 233 2.98 14.96 20.35
C GLN A 233 4.16 14.51 21.22
N PRO A 234 4.85 13.38 20.92
CA PRO A 234 6.02 12.96 21.68
C PRO A 234 7.08 14.07 21.73
N GLY A 235 7.54 14.42 22.93
CA GLY A 235 8.36 15.63 23.15
C GLY A 235 9.75 15.61 22.49
N ASN A 236 10.28 14.42 22.16
CA ASN A 236 11.54 14.24 21.45
C ASN A 236 11.36 13.99 19.93
N SER A 237 10.15 14.15 19.41
CA SER A 237 9.87 13.97 17.99
C SER A 237 10.22 15.21 17.16
N THR A 238 10.46 14.98 15.88
CA THR A 238 10.55 16.00 14.85
C THR A 238 9.26 16.00 14.03
N SER A 239 8.65 17.17 13.85
CA SER A 239 7.45 17.30 13.02
C SER A 239 7.79 17.12 11.54
N GLY A 240 7.00 16.34 10.84
CA GLY A 240 7.01 16.30 9.38
C GLY A 240 6.19 17.45 8.78
N GLN A 241 5.99 17.39 7.47
CA GLN A 241 5.20 18.39 6.73
C GLN A 241 3.88 17.78 6.27
N THR A 242 2.78 18.50 6.52
CA THR A 242 1.46 18.14 5.98
C THR A 242 1.15 19.03 4.78
N TYR A 243 0.90 18.41 3.63
CA TYR A 243 0.43 19.09 2.42
C TYR A 243 -1.06 18.83 2.24
N THR A 244 -1.85 19.90 2.17
CA THR A 244 -3.27 19.83 1.84
C THR A 244 -3.45 19.77 0.32
N ILE A 245 -4.12 18.74 -0.17
CA ILE A 245 -4.55 18.66 -1.57
C ILE A 245 -5.93 19.28 -1.67
N TYR A 246 -6.00 20.45 -2.31
CA TYR A 246 -7.26 21.16 -2.50
C TYR A 246 -8.19 20.44 -3.48
N SER A 247 -9.48 20.42 -3.17
CA SER A 247 -10.55 19.78 -3.93
C SER A 247 -11.90 20.45 -3.67
N SER A 248 -12.98 19.95 -4.26
CA SER A 248 -14.33 20.42 -3.91
C SER A 248 -14.68 20.16 -2.44
N LEU A 249 -14.07 19.14 -1.81
CA LEU A 249 -14.18 18.81 -0.39
C LEU A 249 -13.29 19.71 0.48
N MET A 250 -12.05 19.96 0.05
CA MET A 250 -11.10 20.83 0.73
C MET A 250 -10.83 22.06 -0.14
N LYS A 251 -11.73 23.05 -0.14
CA LYS A 251 -11.54 24.26 -0.95
C LYS A 251 -10.43 25.13 -0.35
N PRO A 252 -9.57 25.76 -1.17
CA PRO A 252 -8.62 26.72 -0.66
C PRO A 252 -9.34 27.97 -0.17
N THR A 253 -8.79 28.61 0.86
CA THR A 253 -9.16 29.95 1.27
C THR A 253 -8.50 31.00 0.37
N ALA A 254 -8.98 32.24 0.41
CA ALA A 254 -8.34 33.33 -0.32
C ALA A 254 -6.87 33.52 0.13
N GLY A 255 -6.58 33.34 1.42
CA GLY A 255 -5.22 33.40 1.96
C GLY A 255 -4.30 32.31 1.39
N ASP A 256 -4.82 31.08 1.21
CA ASP A 256 -4.05 29.95 0.70
C ASP A 256 -3.51 30.17 -0.73
N VAL A 257 -4.21 30.98 -1.52
CA VAL A 257 -3.88 31.24 -2.94
C VAL A 257 -3.44 32.69 -3.20
N GLY A 258 -3.29 33.51 -2.16
CA GLY A 258 -2.96 34.92 -2.31
C GLY A 258 -4.05 35.75 -3.00
N ALA A 259 -5.30 35.33 -2.94
CA ALA A 259 -6.45 36.05 -3.47
C ALA A 259 -7.04 37.04 -2.45
N LEU A 260 -7.81 38.01 -2.95
CA LEU A 260 -8.58 38.91 -2.09
C LEU A 260 -9.79 38.17 -1.48
N PRO A 261 -10.02 38.24 -0.16
CA PRO A 261 -11.22 37.65 0.45
C PRO A 261 -12.51 38.32 -0.03
N ILE A 262 -13.64 37.60 0.04
CA ILE A 262 -14.97 38.15 -0.28
C ILE A 262 -15.40 39.27 0.67
N THR A 263 -14.80 39.33 1.86
CA THR A 263 -14.99 40.39 2.85
C THR A 263 -14.19 41.65 2.53
N GLY A 264 -13.46 41.68 1.41
CA GLY A 264 -12.52 42.74 1.04
C GLY A 264 -11.14 42.56 1.66
N GLY A 265 -10.24 43.51 1.38
CA GLY A 265 -8.87 43.53 1.88
C GLY A 265 -8.07 44.71 1.29
N GLN A 266 -6.78 44.77 1.61
CA GLN A 266 -5.87 45.78 1.07
C GLN A 266 -5.09 45.23 -0.12
N LEU A 267 -5.07 45.97 -1.22
CA LEU A 267 -4.12 45.75 -2.31
C LEU A 267 -2.92 46.69 -2.10
N ASN A 268 -1.73 46.13 -1.91
CA ASN A 268 -0.47 46.87 -1.83
C ASN A 268 0.13 47.05 -3.24
N GLY A 269 -0.63 47.68 -4.13
CA GLY A 269 -0.29 47.88 -5.55
C GLY A 269 -1.50 48.36 -6.37
N PRO A 270 -1.31 48.64 -7.67
CA PRO A 270 -2.39 49.09 -8.54
C PRO A 270 -3.40 47.99 -8.86
N LEU A 271 -4.62 48.39 -9.22
CA LEU A 271 -5.60 47.54 -9.88
C LEU A 271 -5.61 47.88 -11.38
N SER A 272 -5.32 46.91 -12.24
CA SER A 272 -5.30 47.12 -13.68
C SER A 272 -6.37 46.29 -14.37
N ILE A 273 -7.18 46.93 -15.22
CA ILE A 273 -8.29 46.27 -15.92
C ILE A 273 -7.97 46.24 -17.43
N GLY A 274 -7.53 45.08 -17.90
CA GLY A 274 -7.27 44.83 -19.33
C GLY A 274 -5.96 45.41 -19.88
N THR A 275 -5.08 45.92 -19.03
CA THR A 275 -3.85 46.63 -19.41
C THR A 275 -2.82 46.62 -18.27
N ASP A 276 -1.54 46.88 -18.55
CA ASP A 276 -0.55 47.19 -17.52
C ASP A 276 -0.80 48.57 -16.92
N ASN A 277 -0.24 48.86 -15.74
CA ASN A 277 -0.42 50.15 -15.08
C ASN A 277 0.83 51.03 -15.24
N ALA A 278 0.73 52.10 -16.04
CA ALA A 278 1.75 53.12 -16.19
C ALA A 278 1.52 54.35 -15.30
N LEU A 279 0.33 54.49 -14.70
CA LEU A 279 0.06 55.56 -13.72
C LEU A 279 0.91 55.38 -12.44
N GLY A 280 1.22 54.14 -12.05
CA GLY A 280 1.99 53.77 -10.86
C GLY A 280 1.26 54.02 -9.52
N GLY A 281 1.88 53.56 -8.43
CA GLY A 281 1.38 53.75 -7.06
C GLY A 281 -0.03 53.20 -6.84
N ASN A 282 -0.78 53.86 -5.95
CA ASN A 282 -2.17 53.53 -5.66
C ASN A 282 -3.08 54.06 -6.77
N SER A 283 -3.31 53.25 -7.80
CA SER A 283 -4.12 53.65 -8.96
C SER A 283 -4.98 52.51 -9.49
N ILE A 284 -6.03 52.89 -10.21
CA ILE A 284 -6.88 52.01 -11.01
C ILE A 284 -6.76 52.45 -12.45
N VAL A 285 -6.27 51.59 -13.35
CA VAL A 285 -6.25 51.85 -14.81
C VAL A 285 -7.29 51.00 -15.52
N LEU A 286 -7.93 51.58 -16.53
CA LEU A 286 -9.01 50.95 -17.28
C LEU A 286 -8.99 51.39 -18.74
N GLY A 287 -8.94 50.41 -19.65
CA GLY A 287 -8.84 50.64 -21.09
C GLY A 287 -7.40 50.53 -21.59
N ASP A 288 -6.55 51.49 -21.23
CA ASP A 288 -5.12 51.54 -21.53
C ASP A 288 -4.29 51.84 -20.26
N ASN A 289 -2.96 51.89 -20.40
CA ASN A 289 -2.05 51.90 -19.26
C ASN A 289 -1.92 53.26 -18.55
N ASP A 290 -2.47 54.31 -19.12
CA ASP A 290 -2.32 55.69 -18.64
C ASP A 290 -3.65 56.48 -18.54
N THR A 291 -4.78 55.77 -18.60
CA THR A 291 -6.13 56.28 -18.30
C THR A 291 -6.70 55.63 -17.04
N GLY A 292 -7.18 56.44 -16.08
CA GLY A 292 -7.74 55.91 -14.84
C GLY A 292 -7.79 56.88 -13.66
N PHE A 293 -7.77 56.33 -12.45
CA PHE A 293 -7.81 57.05 -11.16
C PHE A 293 -6.50 56.83 -10.40
N LYS A 294 -5.94 57.88 -9.79
CA LYS A 294 -4.69 57.79 -9.01
C LYS A 294 -4.75 58.64 -7.75
N GLN A 295 -4.37 58.06 -6.62
CA GLN A 295 -4.11 58.81 -5.40
C GLN A 295 -2.73 59.47 -5.48
N ASN A 296 -2.67 60.79 -5.30
CA ASN A 296 -1.43 61.58 -5.35
C ASN A 296 -1.05 62.23 -4.01
N GLY A 297 -1.78 61.89 -2.95
CA GLY A 297 -1.54 62.36 -1.59
C GLY A 297 -2.72 62.01 -0.69
N ASP A 298 -2.57 62.27 0.61
CA ASP A 298 -3.70 62.15 1.54
C ASP A 298 -4.83 63.10 1.13
N GLY A 299 -6.04 62.58 0.98
CA GLY A 299 -7.20 63.30 0.47
C GLY A 299 -7.15 63.75 -1.00
N ILE A 300 -6.12 63.41 -1.79
CA ILE A 300 -5.97 63.85 -3.19
C ILE A 300 -6.23 62.68 -4.15
N LEU A 301 -7.34 62.76 -4.90
CA LEU A 301 -7.70 61.82 -5.96
C LEU A 301 -7.72 62.53 -7.31
N ASP A 302 -6.91 62.04 -8.25
CA ASP A 302 -6.80 62.57 -9.60
C ASP A 302 -7.34 61.58 -10.64
N THR A 303 -7.87 62.11 -11.74
CA THR A 303 -8.24 61.35 -12.94
C THR A 303 -7.24 61.64 -14.06
N TYR A 304 -6.88 60.60 -14.82
CA TYR A 304 -5.98 60.68 -15.96
C TYR A 304 -6.65 60.10 -17.21
N ALA A 305 -6.36 60.69 -18.37
CA ALA A 305 -6.70 60.13 -19.68
C ALA A 305 -5.55 60.38 -20.66
N ASN A 306 -5.01 59.32 -21.27
CA ASN A 306 -3.79 59.39 -22.09
C ASN A 306 -2.65 60.16 -21.39
N SER A 307 -2.36 59.80 -20.14
CA SER A 307 -1.36 60.46 -19.28
C SER A 307 -1.67 61.92 -18.93
N GLN A 308 -2.79 62.50 -19.38
CA GLN A 308 -3.17 63.86 -19.05
C GLN A 308 -4.01 63.90 -17.78
N HIS A 309 -3.62 64.73 -16.81
CA HIS A 309 -4.42 64.99 -15.62
C HIS A 309 -5.67 65.80 -15.99
N THR A 310 -6.86 65.24 -15.76
CA THR A 310 -8.14 65.85 -16.18
C THR A 310 -8.89 66.52 -15.04
N VAL A 311 -8.98 65.87 -13.87
CA VAL A 311 -9.73 66.37 -12.71
C VAL A 311 -9.02 65.98 -11.42
N ARG A 312 -8.96 66.92 -10.46
CA ARG A 312 -8.55 66.70 -9.07
C ARG A 312 -9.72 66.88 -8.10
N VAL A 313 -9.86 65.92 -7.18
CA VAL A 313 -10.73 66.02 -6.00
C VAL A 313 -9.83 66.11 -4.77
N ALA A 314 -10.01 67.17 -3.96
CA ALA A 314 -9.27 67.40 -2.73
C ALA A 314 -10.19 68.06 -1.66
N PRO A 315 -9.95 67.81 -0.36
CA PRO A 315 -10.65 68.52 0.72
C PRO A 315 -10.34 70.03 0.68
N ARG A 316 -11.26 70.83 1.20
CA ARG A 316 -11.08 72.28 1.38
C ARG A 316 -10.18 72.60 2.56
#